data_AF-M7NF57-F1
#
_entry.id   AF-M7NF57-F1
#
_cell.length_a   1.000
_cell.length_b   1.000
_cell.length_c   1.000
_cell.angle_alpha   90.00
_cell.angle_beta   90.00
_cell.angle_gamma   90.00
#
_symmetry.space_group_name_H-M   'P 1'
#
loop_
_entity.id
_entity.type
_entity.pdbx_description
1 polymer ?
#
loop_
_entity_poly.entity_id
_entity_poly.type
_entity_poly.pdbx_seq_one_letter_code
_entity_poly.pdbx_strand_id
1 'polypeptide(L)'
;MALESQLEAALGQLGRDVDAVVSGKRRGEYQKAAEWLADGALARSLAHGENAGLFWLREWFTRYPRHVAFRRELERAWSGAVSTR
;
A
#
# COMPACT_ATOMS: atom_id res chain seq x y z
N MET A 1 -3.88 -19.01 11.85
CA MET A 1 -3.44 -18.14 12.96
C MET A 1 -1.99 -17.67 12.81
N ALA A 2 -0.97 -18.54 12.72
CA ALA A 2 0.43 -18.07 12.60
C ALA A 2 0.72 -17.28 11.31
N LEU A 3 0.26 -17.77 10.15
CA LEU A 3 0.47 -17.11 8.85
C LEU A 3 -0.22 -15.74 8.77
N GLU A 4 -1.44 -15.66 9.30
CA GLU A 4 -2.22 -14.41 9.38
C GLU A 4 -1.52 -13.38 10.28
N SER A 5 -1.04 -13.80 11.45
CA SER A 5 -0.25 -12.94 12.33
C SER A 5 1.04 -12.45 11.68
N GLN A 6 1.68 -13.28 10.84
CA GLN A 6 2.89 -12.90 10.10
C GLN A 6 2.58 -11.90 8.98
N LEU A 7 1.47 -12.09 8.27
CA LEU A 7 1.01 -11.14 7.24
C LEU A 7 0.72 -9.78 7.87
N GLU A 8 -0.02 -9.73 8.97
CA GLU A 8 -0.33 -8.46 9.65
C GLU A 8 0.93 -7.77 10.18
N ALA A 9 1.89 -8.53 10.72
CA ALA A 9 3.18 -7.97 11.13
C ALA A 9 3.97 -7.39 9.96
N ALA A 10 4.00 -8.09 8.81
CA ALA A 10 4.68 -7.63 7.60
C ALA A 10 4.02 -6.37 7.03
N LEU A 11 2.69 -6.32 6.92
CA LEU A 11 1.94 -5.15 6.46
C LEU A 11 2.13 -3.95 7.42
N GLY A 12 2.20 -4.21 8.73
CA GLY A 12 2.50 -3.19 9.72
C GLY A 12 3.91 -2.60 9.57
N GLN A 13 4.93 -3.43 9.30
CA GLN A 13 6.29 -2.95 9.04
C GLN A 13 6.37 -2.18 7.72
N LEU A 14 5.78 -2.71 6.65
CA LEU A 14 5.69 -2.05 5.35
C LEU A 14 5.06 -0.66 5.49
N GLY A 15 3.99 -0.55 6.29
CA GLY A 15 3.36 0.73 6.57
C GLY A 15 4.31 1.74 7.23
N ARG A 16 5.11 1.32 8.22
CA ARG A 16 6.10 2.19 8.86
C ARG A 16 7.16 2.69 7.87
N ASP A 17 7.61 1.82 6.96
CA ASP A 17 8.62 2.17 5.96
C ASP A 17 8.07 3.17 4.94
N VAL A 18 6.82 2.98 4.49
CA VAL A 18 6.12 3.94 3.63
C VAL A 18 5.91 5.27 4.34
N ASP A 19 5.50 5.26 5.62
CA ASP A 19 5.31 6.48 6.40
C ASP A 19 6.62 7.29 6.49
N ALA A 20 7.76 6.61 6.66
CA ALA A 20 9.08 7.26 6.65
C ALA A 20 9.42 7.90 5.29
N VAL A 21 9.07 7.25 4.17
CA VAL A 21 9.24 7.81 2.82
C VAL A 21 8.41 9.08 2.63
N VAL A 22 7.12 9.00 2.92
CA VAL A 22 6.16 10.08 2.64
C VAL A 22 6.36 11.27 3.57
N SER A 23 6.57 11.01 4.86
CA SER A 23 6.83 12.04 5.87
C SER A 23 8.19 12.71 5.67
N GLY A 24 9.21 11.93 5.28
CA GLY A 24 10.54 12.42 4.93
C GLY A 24 10.60 13.16 3.58
N LYS A 25 9.48 13.26 2.85
CA LYS A 25 9.37 13.89 1.52
C LYS A 25 10.39 13.34 0.51
N ARG A 26 10.74 12.05 0.62
CA ARG A 26 11.69 11.37 -0.28
C ARG A 26 11.02 11.08 -1.63
N ARG A 27 10.79 12.13 -2.42
CA ARG A 27 9.97 12.08 -3.66
C ARG A 27 10.45 11.05 -4.68
N GLY A 28 11.76 10.83 -4.78
CA GLY A 28 12.34 9.81 -5.67
C GLY A 28 11.98 8.37 -5.29
N GLU A 29 11.46 8.15 -4.08
CA GLU A 29 11.08 6.83 -3.56
C GLU A 29 9.56 6.63 -3.53
N TYR A 30 8.76 7.63 -3.94
CA TYR A 30 7.29 7.55 -3.86
C TYR A 30 6.72 6.44 -4.73
N GLN A 31 7.25 6.25 -5.93
CA GLN A 31 6.84 5.16 -6.82
C GLN A 31 7.03 3.81 -6.14
N LYS A 32 8.22 3.57 -5.58
CA LYS A 32 8.54 2.31 -4.88
C LYS A 32 7.64 2.08 -3.66
N ALA A 33 7.40 3.13 -2.88
CA ALA A 33 6.50 3.05 -1.72
C ALA A 33 5.06 2.74 -2.14
N ALA A 34 4.59 3.30 -3.27
CA ALA A 34 3.29 3.00 -3.83
C ALA A 34 3.17 1.55 -4.33
N GLU A 35 4.21 1.03 -5.00
CA GLU A 35 4.28 -0.37 -5.43
C GLU A 35 4.19 -1.33 -4.23
N TRP A 36 4.95 -1.06 -3.15
CA TRP A 36 4.85 -1.85 -1.92
C TRP A 36 3.45 -1.89 -1.32
N LEU A 37 2.73 -0.76 -1.32
CA LEU A 37 1.34 -0.74 -0.87
C LEU A 37 0.42 -1.51 -1.81
N ALA A 38 0.61 -1.44 -3.13
CA ALA A 38 -0.19 -2.23 -4.06
C ALA A 38 0.01 -3.75 -3.86
N ASP A 39 1.26 -4.19 -3.67
CA ASP A 39 1.59 -5.59 -3.39
C ASP A 39 1.05 -6.05 -2.03
N GLY A 40 1.14 -5.19 -0.99
CA GLY A 40 0.55 -5.47 0.31
C GLY A 40 -0.98 -5.60 0.26
N ALA A 41 -1.64 -4.75 -0.51
CA ALA A 41 -3.08 -4.83 -0.74
C ALA A 41 -3.45 -6.12 -1.47
N LEU A 42 -2.67 -6.53 -2.47
CA LEU A 42 -2.84 -7.81 -3.16
C LEU A 42 -2.70 -9.00 -2.21
N ALA A 43 -1.65 -9.03 -1.39
CA ALA A 43 -1.44 -10.08 -0.39
C ALA A 43 -2.62 -10.17 0.58
N ARG A 44 -3.13 -9.02 1.04
CA ARG A 44 -4.31 -8.96 1.90
C ARG A 44 -5.58 -9.44 1.19
N SER A 45 -5.76 -9.10 -0.09
CA SER A 45 -6.87 -9.60 -0.91
C SER A 45 -6.84 -11.11 -1.09
N LEU A 46 -5.65 -11.70 -1.26
CA LEU A 46 -5.49 -13.15 -1.38
C LEU A 46 -5.79 -13.86 -0.05
N ALA A 47 -5.40 -13.27 1.08
CA ALA A 47 -5.61 -13.88 2.40
C ALA A 47 -7.04 -13.73 2.93
N HIS A 48 -7.71 -12.60 2.64
CA HIS A 48 -8.97 -12.21 3.30
C HIS A 48 -10.10 -11.84 2.32
N GLY A 49 -9.88 -12.03 1.02
CA GLY A 49 -10.82 -11.66 -0.04
C GLY A 49 -10.60 -10.26 -0.60
N GLU A 50 -11.04 -10.04 -1.83
CA GLU A 50 -10.75 -8.85 -2.64
C GLU A 50 -11.03 -7.51 -1.94
N ASN A 51 -12.13 -7.43 -1.19
CA ASN A 51 -12.52 -6.23 -0.47
C ASN A 51 -11.51 -5.86 0.63
N ALA A 52 -10.81 -6.82 1.23
CA ALA A 52 -9.88 -6.56 2.32
C ALA A 52 -8.67 -5.74 1.87
N GLY A 53 -8.09 -6.04 0.71
CA GLY A 53 -7.01 -5.24 0.13
C GLY A 53 -7.47 -3.85 -0.30
N LEU A 54 -8.67 -3.75 -0.89
CA LEU A 54 -9.27 -2.46 -1.27
C LEU A 54 -9.48 -1.54 -0.06
N PHE A 55 -10.07 -2.05 1.02
CA PHE A 55 -10.29 -1.27 2.23
C PHE A 55 -8.97 -0.79 2.84
N TRP A 56 -7.99 -1.68 2.94
CA TRP A 56 -6.67 -1.33 3.48
C TRP A 56 -5.95 -0.29 2.63
N LEU A 57 -5.99 -0.41 1.29
CA LEU A 57 -5.37 0.58 0.40
C LEU A 57 -6.06 1.95 0.50
N ARG A 58 -7.38 1.98 0.71
CA ARG A 58 -8.14 3.22 0.89
C ARG A 58 -7.67 4.02 2.10
N GLU A 59 -7.22 3.36 3.17
CA GLU A 59 -6.66 4.04 4.35
C GLU A 59 -5.39 4.84 4.00
N TRP A 60 -4.61 4.41 3.02
CA TRP A 60 -3.41 5.13 2.58
C TRP A 60 -3.75 6.40 1.81
N PHE A 61 -4.81 6.37 0.99
CA PHE A 61 -5.31 7.58 0.33
C PHE A 61 -5.84 8.61 1.33
N THR A 62 -6.47 8.18 2.43
CA THR A 62 -7.01 9.08 3.46
C THR A 62 -5.95 9.58 4.43
N ARG A 63 -4.90 8.80 4.70
CA ARG A 63 -3.78 9.19 5.58
C ARG A 63 -2.98 10.37 5.05
N TYR A 64 -2.85 10.48 3.72
CA TYR A 64 -2.02 11.50 3.07
C TYR A 64 -2.80 12.42 2.11
N PRO A 65 -3.81 13.15 2.57
CA PRO A 65 -4.73 13.88 1.69
C PRO A 65 -4.02 14.97 0.87
N ARG A 66 -2.96 15.57 1.42
CA ARG A 66 -2.18 16.67 0.82
C ARG A 66 -0.97 16.20 0.01
N HIS A 67 -0.58 14.92 0.06
CA HIS A 67 0.57 14.41 -0.69
C HIS A 67 0.12 13.94 -2.08
N VAL A 68 -0.28 14.89 -2.92
CA VAL A 68 -0.83 14.62 -4.26
C VAL A 68 0.13 13.80 -5.13
N ALA A 69 1.43 14.07 -5.08
CA ALA A 69 2.42 13.32 -5.85
C ALA A 69 2.47 11.84 -5.46
N PHE A 70 2.50 11.54 -4.15
CA PHE A 70 2.46 10.16 -3.66
C PHE A 70 1.14 9.47 -4.03
N ARG A 71 0.01 10.16 -3.88
CA ARG A 71 -1.31 9.62 -4.24
C ARG A 71 -1.41 9.24 -5.72
N ARG A 72 -0.80 10.01 -6.62
CA ARG A 72 -0.75 9.68 -8.06
C ARG A 72 0.02 8.39 -8.32
N GLU A 73 1.17 8.23 -7.66
CA GLU A 73 1.93 6.98 -7.77
C GLU A 73 1.13 5.79 -7.22
N LEU A 74 0.43 5.97 -6.10
CA LEU A 74 -0.43 4.93 -5.51
C LEU A 74 -1.57 4.50 -6.43
N GLU A 75 -2.25 5.47 -7.06
CA GLU A 75 -3.32 5.21 -8.03
C GLU A 75 -2.79 4.48 -9.27
N ARG A 76 -1.60 4.85 -9.75
CA ARG A 76 -0.93 4.21 -10.89
C ARG A 76 -0.55 2.76 -10.56
N ALA A 77 0.10 2.55 -9.42
CA ALA A 77 0.54 1.22 -8.98
C ALA A 77 -0.65 0.27 -8.83
N TRP A 78 -1.73 0.74 -8.19
CA TRP A 78 -2.96 -0.05 -8.02
C TRP A 78 -3.65 -0.40 -9.33
N SER A 79 -3.82 0.58 -10.23
CA SER A 79 -4.45 0.33 -11.53
C SER A 79 -3.67 -0.71 -12.35
N GLY A 80 -2.34 -0.66 -12.30
CA GLY A 80 -1.48 -1.67 -12.93
C GLY A 80 -1.63 -3.07 -12.31
N ALA A 81 -1.70 -3.16 -10.98
CA ALA A 81 -1.89 -4.42 -10.26
C ALA A 81 -3.23 -5.11 -10.56
N VAL A 82 -4.29 -4.33 -10.81
CA VAL A 82 -5.62 -4.84 -11.19
C VAL A 82 -5.69 -5.21 -12.67
N SER A 83 -5.05 -4.44 -13.57
CA SER A 83 -5.14 -4.65 -15.02
C SER A 83 -4.28 -5.80 -15.57
N THR A 84 -3.40 -6.38 -14.76
CA THR A 84 -2.53 -7.52 -15.15
C THR A 84 -3.20 -8.88 -14.86
N ARG A 85 -4.52 -8.90 -14.65
CA ARG A 85 -5.37 -10.10 -14.54
C ARG A 85 -6.34 -10.16 -15.70
#